data_AF-A0A1Z8MK67-F1
#
_entry.id   AF-A0A1Z8MK67-F1
#
_cell.length_a   1.000
_cell.length_b   1.000
_cell.length_c   1.000
_cell.angle_alpha   90.00
_cell.angle_beta   90.00
_cell.angle_gamma   90.00
#
_symmetry.space_group_name_H-M   'P 1'
#
loop_
_entity.id
_entity.type
_entity.pdbx_description
1 polymer ?
#
loop_
_entity_poly.entity_id
_entity_poly.type
_entity_poly.pdbx_seq_one_letter_code
_entity_poly.pdbx_strand_id
1 'polypeptide(L)'
;MNALPALMALATLAFAPLGNLNAEEAFSWKTDEAKHTSDLIYNDKPVLRYMFAFDQSSPEAIHDTYKVFHHVFGPRSGEQLTKGAGGKFTHHRGLFVGWNKTKIDDGPQYDFWHCKSGAHLRHVKFLNQQADASHGTMTAEIHWNDPDGAPVIKETRTVTVSKNDAGSMTIDWQTKLESQRGTISLNGDRQHAGFQFRASQAVADSNGARFLRPADQPQEREAIQVGDKGDPPPHINLNWFAETFKLGDQRYTVEYFDNPNLPKPALFSERPYGRFGTFFKTTLTADKPLEMNYRVVVTEGDEPSVSSIQDRYDAWLKTIK
;
A
#
# COMPACT_ATOMS: atom_id res chain seq x y z
N MET A 1 -24.81 82.34 -27.35
CA MET A 1 -23.47 81.77 -27.13
C MET A 1 -23.27 81.62 -25.63
N ASN A 2 -22.92 80.41 -25.20
CA ASN A 2 -22.18 80.02 -24.00
C ASN A 2 -22.80 78.78 -23.35
N ALA A 3 -22.18 77.65 -23.70
CA ALA A 3 -22.43 76.33 -23.18
C ALA A 3 -21.85 76.21 -21.75
N LEU A 4 -22.59 75.53 -20.87
CA LEU A 4 -22.06 74.98 -19.61
C LEU A 4 -21.45 73.59 -19.89
N PRO A 5 -20.27 73.25 -19.35
CA PRO A 5 -19.71 71.91 -19.48
C PRO A 5 -20.28 70.98 -18.40
N ALA A 6 -20.64 69.77 -18.80
CA ALA A 6 -21.00 68.67 -17.91
C ALA A 6 -19.72 68.09 -17.27
N LEU A 7 -19.68 68.04 -15.94
CA LEU A 7 -18.60 67.43 -15.17
C LEU A 7 -18.82 65.91 -15.13
N MET A 8 -17.99 65.16 -15.84
CA MET A 8 -18.00 63.69 -15.86
C MET A 8 -17.10 63.19 -14.71
N ALA A 9 -17.69 62.64 -13.65
CA ALA A 9 -16.93 62.05 -12.55
C ALA A 9 -16.44 60.65 -12.94
N LEU A 10 -15.14 60.50 -13.17
CA LEU A 10 -14.49 59.20 -13.30
C LEU A 10 -14.38 58.55 -11.91
N ALA A 11 -15.15 57.50 -11.66
CA ALA A 11 -14.95 56.63 -10.50
C ALA A 11 -13.82 55.64 -10.82
N THR A 12 -12.62 55.91 -10.31
CA THR A 12 -11.51 54.93 -10.29
C THR A 12 -11.81 53.87 -9.24
N LEU A 13 -12.25 52.68 -9.66
CA LEU A 13 -12.21 51.49 -8.80
C LEU A 13 -10.74 51.12 -8.57
N ALA A 14 -10.26 51.31 -7.35
CA ALA A 14 -8.99 50.75 -6.90
C ALA A 14 -9.14 49.23 -6.76
N PHE A 15 -8.55 48.46 -7.68
CA PHE A 15 -8.34 47.03 -7.50
C PHE A 15 -7.27 46.85 -6.42
N ALA A 16 -7.68 46.43 -5.22
CA ALA A 16 -6.74 45.90 -4.24
C ALA A 16 -6.12 44.62 -4.82
N PRO A 17 -4.78 44.44 -4.76
CA PRO A 17 -4.18 43.18 -5.15
C PRO A 17 -4.71 42.11 -4.19
N LEU A 18 -5.42 41.13 -4.74
CA LEU A 18 -5.69 39.87 -4.05
C LEU A 18 -4.30 39.30 -3.70
N GLY A 19 -3.91 39.39 -2.44
CA GLY A 19 -2.72 38.71 -1.96
C GLY A 19 -2.86 37.23 -2.31
N ASN A 20 -1.82 36.65 -2.92
CA ASN A 20 -1.70 35.21 -3.03
C ASN A 20 -1.74 34.65 -1.61
N LEU A 21 -2.90 34.16 -1.18
CA LEU A 21 -2.99 33.24 -0.07
C LEU A 21 -2.21 32.01 -0.53
N ASN A 22 -0.97 31.84 -0.05
CA ASN A 22 -0.28 30.57 -0.15
C ASN A 22 -1.20 29.54 0.49
N ALA A 23 -1.78 28.66 -0.31
CA ALA A 23 -2.48 27.50 0.21
C ALA A 23 -1.47 26.73 1.07
N GLU A 24 -1.81 26.51 2.33
CA GLU A 24 -0.97 25.73 3.23
C GLU A 24 -0.88 24.29 2.68
N GLU A 25 0.33 23.75 2.55
CA GLU A 25 0.52 22.40 2.03
C GLU A 25 -0.21 21.42 2.94
N ALA A 26 -1.19 20.69 2.41
CA ALA A 26 -2.02 19.82 3.22
C ALA A 26 -2.45 18.56 2.51
N PHE A 27 -2.69 17.52 3.31
CA PHE A 27 -3.33 16.31 2.87
C PHE A 27 -4.84 16.50 2.76
N SER A 28 -5.46 15.83 1.79
CA SER A 28 -6.92 15.76 1.68
C SER A 28 -7.36 14.44 1.04
N TRP A 29 -8.51 13.92 1.49
CA TRP A 29 -9.12 12.75 0.89
C TRP A 29 -10.13 13.15 -0.19
N LYS A 30 -10.09 12.45 -1.31
CA LYS A 30 -11.08 12.56 -2.39
C LYS A 30 -11.62 11.19 -2.74
N THR A 31 -12.84 10.90 -2.30
CA THR A 31 -13.54 9.67 -2.65
C THR A 31 -14.35 9.86 -3.94
N ASP A 32 -14.16 8.95 -4.89
CA ASP A 32 -14.97 8.81 -6.10
C ASP A 32 -15.84 7.56 -5.95
N GLU A 33 -17.09 7.75 -5.52
CA GLU A 33 -18.04 6.66 -5.28
C GLU A 33 -18.39 5.90 -6.57
N ALA A 34 -18.38 6.57 -7.73
CA ALA A 34 -18.70 5.92 -9.00
C ALA A 34 -17.56 4.99 -9.47
N LYS A 35 -16.31 5.36 -9.18
CA LYS A 35 -15.14 4.51 -9.47
C LYS A 35 -14.78 3.57 -8.34
N HIS A 36 -15.40 3.71 -7.17
CA HIS A 36 -15.04 3.01 -5.95
C HIS A 36 -13.53 3.13 -5.63
N THR A 37 -13.06 4.37 -5.62
CA THR A 37 -11.68 4.72 -5.26
C THR A 37 -11.65 5.86 -4.25
N SER A 38 -10.67 5.87 -3.35
CA SER A 38 -10.42 6.99 -2.44
C SER A 38 -8.96 7.40 -2.51
N ASP A 39 -8.71 8.63 -2.95
CA ASP A 39 -7.37 9.16 -3.16
C ASP A 39 -6.97 10.05 -1.99
N LEU A 40 -5.79 9.79 -1.43
CA LEU A 40 -5.12 10.76 -0.59
C LEU A 40 -4.28 11.67 -1.48
N ILE A 41 -4.56 12.96 -1.42
CA ILE A 41 -3.94 14.01 -2.22
C ILE A 41 -3.05 14.85 -1.31
N TYR A 42 -1.87 15.17 -1.77
CA TYR A 42 -0.96 16.14 -1.17
C TYR A 42 -0.54 17.14 -2.24
N ASN A 43 -0.84 18.44 -2.06
CA ASN A 43 -0.58 19.50 -3.04
C ASN A 43 -0.99 19.13 -4.48
N ASP A 44 -2.28 18.79 -4.65
CA ASP A 44 -2.89 18.39 -5.93
C ASP A 44 -2.35 17.10 -6.58
N LYS A 45 -1.43 16.39 -5.91
CA LYS A 45 -0.87 15.12 -6.39
C LYS A 45 -1.38 13.95 -5.55
N PRO A 46 -1.81 12.84 -6.17
CA PRO A 46 -2.12 11.63 -5.42
C PRO A 46 -0.84 11.08 -4.80
N VAL A 47 -0.92 10.64 -3.54
CA VAL A 47 0.18 9.96 -2.83
C VAL A 47 -0.19 8.51 -2.49
N LEU A 48 -1.48 8.24 -2.32
CA LEU A 48 -2.04 6.91 -2.09
C LEU A 48 -3.43 6.84 -2.72
N ARG A 49 -3.81 5.70 -3.29
CA ARG A 49 -5.18 5.44 -3.75
C ARG A 49 -5.67 4.10 -3.23
N TYR A 50 -6.80 4.12 -2.55
CA TYR A 50 -7.53 2.93 -2.12
C TYR A 50 -8.44 2.43 -3.24
N MET A 51 -8.32 1.17 -3.60
CA MET A 51 -9.12 0.51 -4.64
C MET A 51 -10.13 -0.43 -3.97
N PHE A 52 -11.43 -0.16 -4.13
CA PHE A 52 -12.48 -0.93 -3.43
C PHE A 52 -13.70 -1.30 -4.29
N ALA A 53 -13.60 -1.14 -5.60
CA ALA A 53 -14.59 -1.64 -6.55
C ALA A 53 -14.85 -3.14 -6.38
N PHE A 54 -16.06 -3.58 -6.75
CA PHE A 54 -16.40 -4.97 -6.99
C PHE A 54 -17.57 -5.05 -7.93
N ASP A 55 -17.23 -5.45 -9.13
CA ASP A 55 -18.12 -5.51 -10.26
C ASP A 55 -18.30 -6.96 -10.66
N GLN A 56 -19.54 -7.45 -10.54
CA GLN A 56 -19.91 -8.82 -10.89
C GLN A 56 -20.56 -8.92 -12.27
N SER A 57 -20.49 -7.87 -13.08
CA SER A 57 -21.11 -7.82 -14.40
C SER A 57 -20.49 -8.79 -15.42
N SER A 58 -19.21 -9.14 -15.26
CA SER A 58 -18.53 -10.14 -16.09
C SER A 58 -17.41 -10.86 -15.33
N PRO A 59 -16.93 -12.03 -15.80
CA PRO A 59 -15.76 -12.70 -15.25
C PRO A 59 -14.50 -11.81 -15.22
N GLU A 60 -14.30 -10.98 -16.24
CA GLU A 60 -13.19 -10.03 -16.33
C GLU A 60 -13.34 -8.90 -15.31
N ALA A 61 -14.54 -8.34 -15.16
CA ALA A 61 -14.83 -7.32 -14.16
C ALA A 61 -14.62 -7.85 -12.73
N ILE A 62 -15.07 -9.08 -12.45
CA ILE A 62 -14.80 -9.78 -11.18
C ILE A 62 -13.29 -9.94 -11.01
N HIS A 63 -12.60 -10.41 -12.05
CA HIS A 63 -11.16 -10.60 -12.01
C HIS A 63 -10.43 -9.30 -11.65
N ASP A 64 -10.83 -8.18 -12.22
CA ASP A 64 -10.20 -6.88 -11.99
C ASP A 64 -10.53 -6.28 -10.63
N THR A 65 -11.63 -6.70 -10.00
CA THR A 65 -12.18 -6.05 -8.80
C THR A 65 -12.34 -6.96 -7.57
N TYR A 66 -11.97 -8.25 -7.62
CA TYR A 66 -12.13 -9.18 -6.48
C TYR A 66 -11.25 -8.86 -5.24
N LYS A 67 -10.38 -7.84 -5.28
CA LYS A 67 -9.49 -7.45 -4.16
C LYS A 67 -9.63 -5.99 -3.79
N VAL A 68 -9.40 -5.74 -2.51
CA VAL A 68 -9.15 -4.41 -1.95
C VAL A 68 -7.65 -4.21 -1.74
N PHE A 69 -7.06 -3.21 -2.38
CA PHE A 69 -5.62 -2.92 -2.34
C PHE A 69 -5.35 -1.41 -2.43
N HIS A 70 -4.08 -1.00 -2.32
CA HIS A 70 -3.69 0.39 -2.51
C HIS A 70 -2.68 0.57 -3.63
N HIS A 71 -2.89 1.60 -4.44
CA HIS A 71 -1.82 2.17 -5.24
C HIS A 71 -0.99 3.15 -4.42
N VAL A 72 0.31 3.12 -4.65
CA VAL A 72 1.32 4.04 -4.12
C VAL A 72 1.84 4.92 -5.25
N PHE A 73 2.08 6.20 -4.96
CA PHE A 73 2.56 7.18 -5.93
C PHE A 73 3.90 7.80 -5.47
N GLY A 74 4.65 8.33 -6.43
CA GLY A 74 5.89 9.07 -6.17
C GLY A 74 5.61 10.38 -5.43
N PRO A 75 6.34 10.70 -4.35
CA PRO A 75 6.07 11.87 -3.50
C PRO A 75 6.21 13.22 -4.22
N ARG A 76 7.05 13.33 -5.26
CA ARG A 76 7.21 14.57 -6.04
C ARG A 76 6.53 14.46 -7.40
N SER A 77 6.76 13.35 -8.09
CA SER A 77 6.24 13.16 -9.45
C SER A 77 4.71 13.01 -9.46
N GLY A 78 4.13 12.34 -8.45
CA GLY A 78 2.76 11.82 -8.53
C GLY A 78 2.65 10.61 -9.47
N GLU A 79 3.77 10.01 -9.88
CA GLU A 79 3.82 8.83 -10.75
C GLU A 79 3.28 7.61 -10.00
N GLN A 80 2.40 6.82 -10.63
CA GLN A 80 1.88 5.60 -10.00
C GLN A 80 2.95 4.50 -9.98
N LEU A 81 3.49 4.22 -8.80
CA LEU A 81 4.61 3.28 -8.65
C LEU A 81 4.19 1.81 -8.71
N THR A 82 2.89 1.56 -8.61
CA THR A 82 2.33 0.23 -8.36
C THR A 82 1.41 -0.22 -9.48
N LYS A 83 1.35 -1.53 -9.69
CA LYS A 83 0.46 -2.16 -10.67
C LYS A 83 -0.90 -2.51 -10.06
N GLY A 84 -1.96 -2.37 -10.86
CA GLY A 84 -3.33 -2.76 -10.53
C GLY A 84 -3.76 -4.03 -11.27
N ALA A 85 -5.00 -4.04 -11.75
CA ALA A 85 -5.56 -5.07 -12.62
C ALA A 85 -4.78 -5.24 -13.94
N GLY A 86 -4.97 -6.38 -14.62
CA GLY A 86 -4.26 -6.72 -15.87
C GLY A 86 -2.77 -7.02 -15.70
N GLY A 87 -2.01 -6.94 -16.80
CA GLY A 87 -0.55 -7.10 -16.85
C GLY A 87 -0.01 -8.49 -16.44
N LYS A 88 1.30 -8.60 -16.27
CA LYS A 88 2.00 -9.85 -15.89
C LYS A 88 1.77 -10.17 -14.42
N PHE A 89 1.36 -11.42 -14.15
CA PHE A 89 0.95 -11.90 -12.83
C PHE A 89 -0.20 -11.06 -12.26
N THR A 90 -1.39 -11.26 -12.82
CA THR A 90 -2.58 -10.41 -12.64
C THR A 90 -3.11 -10.34 -11.20
N HIS A 91 -2.77 -11.33 -10.37
CA HIS A 91 -3.15 -11.40 -8.96
C HIS A 91 -2.25 -10.58 -8.02
N HIS A 92 -1.05 -10.18 -8.44
CA HIS A 92 -0.20 -9.26 -7.67
C HIS A 92 -0.60 -7.81 -7.96
N ARG A 93 -1.03 -7.08 -6.92
CA ARG A 93 -1.52 -5.70 -7.02
C ARG A 93 -1.02 -4.87 -5.85
N GLY A 94 -0.56 -3.66 -6.15
CA GLY A 94 -0.14 -2.60 -5.23
C GLY A 94 0.37 -3.04 -3.86
N LEU A 95 -0.08 -2.32 -2.82
CA LEU A 95 0.00 -2.77 -1.43
C LEU A 95 -1.21 -3.63 -1.12
N PHE A 96 -0.96 -4.90 -0.84
CA PHE A 96 -2.00 -5.91 -0.64
C PHE A 96 -1.59 -6.92 0.42
N VAL A 97 -2.59 -7.36 1.20
CA VAL A 97 -2.44 -8.41 2.19
C VAL A 97 -3.44 -9.54 1.90
N GLY A 98 -2.98 -10.78 1.99
CA GLY A 98 -3.83 -11.96 1.79
C GLY A 98 -3.04 -13.26 1.93
N TRP A 99 -3.74 -14.39 1.98
CA TRP A 99 -3.12 -15.72 2.01
C TRP A 99 -3.77 -16.63 0.98
N ASN A 100 -2.96 -17.44 0.27
CA ASN A 100 -3.48 -18.45 -0.66
C ASN A 100 -3.99 -19.72 0.03
N LYS A 101 -3.68 -19.93 1.31
CA LYS A 101 -4.24 -21.02 2.12
C LYS A 101 -4.79 -20.47 3.44
N THR A 102 -6.07 -20.18 3.45
CA THR A 102 -6.83 -19.77 4.65
C THR A 102 -7.78 -20.90 5.03
N LYS A 103 -7.40 -21.72 6.02
CA LYS A 103 -8.10 -22.96 6.38
C LYS A 103 -8.88 -22.76 7.68
N ILE A 104 -10.19 -23.02 7.65
CA ILE A 104 -11.01 -23.12 8.86
C ILE A 104 -10.81 -24.53 9.45
N ASP A 105 -10.64 -24.63 10.78
CA ASP A 105 -10.58 -25.92 11.48
C ASP A 105 -11.87 -26.71 11.24
N ASP A 106 -11.73 -27.98 10.84
CA ASP A 106 -12.83 -28.87 10.42
C ASP A 106 -13.72 -28.32 9.29
N GLY A 107 -13.30 -27.25 8.61
CA GLY A 107 -14.07 -26.54 7.60
C GLY A 107 -13.37 -26.44 6.23
N PRO A 108 -13.89 -25.61 5.31
CA PRO A 108 -13.28 -25.39 4.00
C PRO A 108 -11.96 -24.59 4.07
N GLN A 109 -11.24 -24.57 2.94
CA GLN A 109 -10.08 -23.70 2.74
C GLN A 109 -10.37 -22.71 1.60
N TYR A 110 -9.98 -21.46 1.80
CA TYR A 110 -10.13 -20.39 0.82
C TYR A 110 -8.77 -19.83 0.39
N ASP A 111 -8.73 -19.32 -0.84
CA ASP A 111 -7.57 -18.66 -1.45
C ASP A 111 -7.89 -17.18 -1.69
N PHE A 112 -7.59 -16.34 -0.70
CA PHE A 112 -7.80 -14.89 -0.76
C PHE A 112 -6.66 -14.16 -1.49
N TRP A 113 -5.55 -14.83 -1.79
CA TRP A 113 -4.47 -14.26 -2.57
C TRP A 113 -4.72 -14.31 -4.08
N HIS A 114 -5.24 -15.41 -4.60
CA HIS A 114 -5.64 -15.51 -6.00
C HIS A 114 -7.13 -15.22 -6.19
N CYS A 115 -7.92 -15.19 -5.11
CA CYS A 115 -9.38 -15.06 -5.16
C CYS A 115 -10.03 -16.13 -6.04
N LYS A 116 -9.61 -17.37 -5.85
CA LYS A 116 -10.11 -18.52 -6.62
C LYS A 116 -11.45 -19.00 -6.08
N SER A 117 -12.21 -19.65 -6.96
CA SER A 117 -13.47 -20.33 -6.63
C SER A 117 -14.51 -19.42 -5.97
N GLY A 118 -14.48 -18.11 -6.24
CA GLY A 118 -15.44 -17.14 -5.69
C GLY A 118 -15.01 -16.45 -4.40
N ALA A 119 -13.90 -16.85 -3.76
CA ALA A 119 -13.38 -16.14 -2.59
C ALA A 119 -12.91 -14.72 -2.99
N HIS A 120 -13.30 -13.68 -2.26
CA HIS A 120 -13.03 -12.29 -2.64
C HIS A 120 -12.94 -11.37 -1.42
N LEU A 121 -12.42 -10.14 -1.62
CA LEU A 121 -12.39 -9.12 -0.56
C LEU A 121 -13.41 -8.02 -0.87
N ARG A 122 -14.12 -7.55 0.16
CA ARG A 122 -15.13 -6.50 0.06
C ARG A 122 -14.83 -5.37 1.03
N HIS A 123 -14.73 -4.15 0.52
CA HIS A 123 -14.89 -2.98 1.37
C HIS A 123 -16.32 -2.94 1.89
N VAL A 124 -16.47 -2.74 3.20
CA VAL A 124 -17.77 -2.62 3.86
C VAL A 124 -18.10 -1.16 4.11
N LYS A 125 -17.17 -0.44 4.75
CA LYS A 125 -17.29 0.99 5.04
C LYS A 125 -15.96 1.58 5.47
N PHE A 126 -15.82 2.90 5.31
CA PHE A 126 -14.82 3.67 6.05
C PHE A 126 -15.26 3.78 7.51
N LEU A 127 -14.36 3.46 8.43
CA LEU A 127 -14.49 3.69 9.87
C LEU A 127 -13.93 5.05 10.27
N ASN A 128 -12.91 5.52 9.56
CA ASN A 128 -12.28 6.82 9.74
C ASN A 128 -11.68 7.32 8.43
N GLN A 129 -11.75 8.62 8.18
CA GLN A 129 -10.97 9.33 7.15
C GLN A 129 -10.64 10.73 7.67
N GLN A 130 -9.36 11.01 7.86
CA GLN A 130 -8.85 12.27 8.38
C GLN A 130 -7.61 12.69 7.61
N ALA A 131 -7.40 14.00 7.49
CA ALA A 131 -6.22 14.57 6.88
C ALA A 131 -5.95 15.97 7.45
N ASP A 132 -4.68 16.31 7.59
CA ASP A 132 -4.20 17.61 8.02
C ASP A 132 -2.92 18.02 7.24
N ALA A 133 -2.20 19.04 7.71
CA ALA A 133 -0.96 19.50 7.06
C ALA A 133 0.19 18.47 7.10
N SER A 134 0.18 17.55 8.06
CA SER A 134 1.26 16.62 8.37
C SER A 134 1.03 15.20 7.89
N HIS A 135 -0.23 14.73 7.90
CA HIS A 135 -0.57 13.37 7.50
C HIS A 135 -2.02 13.22 7.01
N GLY A 136 -2.28 12.12 6.31
CA GLY A 136 -3.61 11.63 6.01
C GLY A 136 -3.76 10.19 6.47
N THR A 137 -4.86 9.89 7.15
CA THR A 137 -5.16 8.54 7.64
C THR A 137 -6.54 8.10 7.20
N MET A 138 -6.68 6.80 6.93
CA MET A 138 -7.99 6.17 6.85
C MET A 138 -7.99 4.83 7.55
N THR A 139 -9.17 4.44 8.04
CA THR A 139 -9.45 3.11 8.54
C THR A 139 -10.65 2.55 7.79
N ALA A 140 -10.54 1.35 7.25
CA ALA A 140 -11.62 0.66 6.54
C ALA A 140 -11.92 -0.70 7.19
N GLU A 141 -13.20 -1.06 7.20
CA GLU A 141 -13.63 -2.43 7.43
C GLU A 141 -13.70 -3.16 6.09
N ILE A 142 -13.00 -4.29 5.99
CA ILE A 142 -12.90 -5.12 4.79
C ILE A 142 -13.28 -6.54 5.20
N HIS A 143 -14.15 -7.20 4.45
CA HIS A 143 -14.47 -8.62 4.67
C HIS A 143 -13.78 -9.49 3.63
N TRP A 144 -13.21 -10.60 4.08
CA TRP A 144 -12.71 -11.65 3.21
C TRP A 144 -13.81 -12.71 3.13
N ASN A 145 -14.50 -12.75 2.01
CA ASN A 145 -15.75 -13.48 1.84
C ASN A 145 -15.56 -14.82 1.14
N ASP A 146 -16.32 -15.81 1.59
CA ASP A 146 -16.51 -17.05 0.87
C ASP A 146 -17.28 -16.83 -0.47
N PRO A 147 -17.47 -17.87 -1.30
CA PRO A 147 -18.14 -17.75 -2.58
C PRO A 147 -19.61 -17.30 -2.49
N ASP A 148 -20.25 -17.52 -1.35
CA ASP A 148 -21.63 -17.13 -1.08
C ASP A 148 -21.73 -15.68 -0.55
N GLY A 149 -20.59 -14.99 -0.41
CA GLY A 149 -20.50 -13.60 0.05
C GLY A 149 -20.50 -13.46 1.57
N ALA A 150 -20.40 -14.56 2.33
CA ALA A 150 -20.39 -14.51 3.78
C ALA A 150 -18.96 -14.33 4.33
N PRO A 151 -18.76 -13.50 5.36
CA PRO A 151 -17.42 -13.14 5.83
C PRO A 151 -16.74 -14.31 6.55
N VAL A 152 -15.53 -14.66 6.12
CA VAL A 152 -14.64 -15.65 6.76
C VAL A 152 -13.68 -14.95 7.73
N ILE A 153 -13.11 -13.82 7.29
CA ILE A 153 -12.28 -12.93 8.11
C ILE A 153 -12.85 -11.52 7.99
N LYS A 154 -12.93 -10.83 9.14
CA LYS A 154 -13.08 -9.38 9.19
C LYS A 154 -11.70 -8.77 9.32
N GLU A 155 -11.35 -7.89 8.39
CA GLU A 155 -10.16 -7.08 8.40
C GLU A 155 -10.51 -5.64 8.81
N THR A 156 -9.82 -5.11 9.81
CA THR A 156 -9.79 -3.67 10.08
C THR A 156 -8.42 -3.15 9.65
N ARG A 157 -8.40 -2.35 8.58
CA ARG A 157 -7.15 -1.83 7.98
C ARG A 157 -7.04 -0.33 8.20
N THR A 158 -5.96 0.10 8.82
CA THR A 158 -5.59 1.52 8.94
C THR A 158 -4.35 1.79 8.09
N VAL A 159 -4.40 2.84 7.27
CA VAL A 159 -3.25 3.33 6.51
C VAL A 159 -3.08 4.81 6.80
N THR A 160 -1.89 5.19 7.25
CA THR A 160 -1.50 6.58 7.52
C THR A 160 -0.32 6.95 6.64
N VAL A 161 -0.44 8.04 5.88
CA VAL A 161 0.64 8.60 5.08
C VAL A 161 1.08 9.90 5.69
N SER A 162 2.38 10.06 5.92
CA SER A 162 3.00 11.30 6.41
C SER A 162 4.17 11.72 5.52
N LYS A 163 4.42 13.02 5.44
CA LYS A 163 5.59 13.57 4.77
C LYS A 163 6.80 13.50 5.70
N ASN A 164 7.95 13.05 5.18
CA ASN A 164 9.22 13.18 5.92
C ASN A 164 9.96 14.43 5.43
N ASP A 165 10.28 14.47 4.14
CA ASP A 165 10.91 15.58 3.42
C ASP A 165 10.30 15.71 2.00
N ALA A 166 10.77 16.64 1.18
CA ALA A 166 10.21 16.83 -0.17
C ALA A 166 10.40 15.61 -1.08
N GLY A 167 11.34 14.69 -0.79
CA GLY A 167 11.67 13.55 -1.64
C GLY A 167 11.12 12.21 -1.15
N SER A 168 10.52 12.16 0.04
CA SER A 168 10.07 10.91 0.65
C SER A 168 8.77 11.03 1.44
N MET A 169 7.99 9.95 1.41
CA MET A 169 6.79 9.80 2.24
C MET A 169 6.86 8.48 3.02
N THR A 170 6.25 8.47 4.19
CA THR A 170 6.06 7.27 5.01
C THR A 170 4.61 6.82 4.89
N ILE A 171 4.40 5.51 4.76
CA ILE A 171 3.11 4.84 4.78
C ILE A 171 3.15 3.82 5.94
N ASP A 172 2.50 4.14 7.03
CA ASP A 172 2.27 3.20 8.13
C ASP A 172 1.02 2.37 7.82
N TRP A 173 1.20 1.06 7.75
CA TRP A 173 0.14 0.08 7.50
C TRP A 173 -0.12 -0.72 8.76
N GLN A 174 -1.39 -0.76 9.18
CA GLN A 174 -1.85 -1.58 10.27
C GLN A 174 -3.05 -2.38 9.80
N THR A 175 -3.07 -3.68 10.11
CA THR A 175 -4.23 -4.53 9.82
C THR A 175 -4.46 -5.50 10.95
N LYS A 176 -5.73 -5.58 11.38
CA LYS A 176 -6.22 -6.54 12.33
C LYS A 176 -7.12 -7.54 11.61
N LEU A 177 -6.80 -8.83 11.65
CA LEU A 177 -7.60 -9.91 11.08
C LEU A 177 -8.29 -10.67 12.22
N GLU A 178 -9.62 -10.71 12.15
CA GLU A 178 -10.51 -11.36 13.12
C GLU A 178 -11.29 -12.47 12.44
N SER A 179 -11.21 -13.69 12.98
CA SER A 179 -11.98 -14.81 12.42
C SER A 179 -13.46 -14.63 12.66
N GLN A 180 -14.27 -14.96 11.64
CA GLN A 180 -15.72 -15.03 11.70
C GLN A 180 -16.23 -16.49 11.64
N ARG A 181 -15.31 -17.47 11.70
CA ARG A 181 -15.57 -18.89 11.48
C ARG A 181 -14.71 -19.79 12.39
N GLY A 182 -14.61 -19.48 13.68
CA GLY A 182 -13.83 -20.28 14.63
C GLY A 182 -12.32 -20.12 14.44
N THR A 183 -11.53 -21.18 14.56
CA THR A 183 -10.08 -21.12 14.36
C THR A 183 -9.74 -21.15 12.88
N ILE A 184 -8.87 -20.22 12.45
CA ILE A 184 -8.36 -20.16 11.09
C ILE A 184 -6.84 -20.29 11.11
N SER A 185 -6.33 -21.20 10.29
CA SER A 185 -4.90 -21.34 9.97
C SER A 185 -4.57 -20.59 8.68
N LEU A 186 -3.65 -19.63 8.76
CA LEU A 186 -3.07 -18.91 7.63
C LEU A 186 -1.74 -19.56 7.23
N ASN A 187 -1.67 -20.04 6.00
CA ASN A 187 -0.52 -20.75 5.43
C ASN A 187 -0.38 -20.41 3.94
N GLY A 188 0.58 -21.02 3.25
CA GLY A 188 0.84 -20.70 1.86
C GLY A 188 2.29 -20.83 1.50
N ASP A 189 2.73 -19.89 0.68
CA ASP A 189 4.12 -19.74 0.26
C ASP A 189 4.49 -18.25 0.21
N ARG A 190 5.79 -17.96 0.30
CA ARG A 190 6.29 -16.57 0.34
C ARG A 190 5.97 -15.74 -0.90
N GLN A 191 5.58 -16.37 -2.02
CA GLN A 191 5.19 -15.65 -3.24
C GLN A 191 3.71 -15.28 -3.26
N HIS A 192 2.86 -16.02 -2.55
CA HIS A 192 1.40 -15.91 -2.64
C HIS A 192 0.70 -15.75 -1.28
N ALA A 193 1.36 -15.11 -0.32
CA ALA A 193 0.78 -14.82 0.98
C ALA A 193 1.50 -13.66 1.69
N GLY A 194 0.87 -13.14 2.74
CA GLY A 194 1.40 -12.07 3.59
C GLY A 194 1.08 -10.67 3.08
N PHE A 195 1.88 -9.68 3.50
CA PHE A 195 1.79 -8.30 3.01
C PHE A 195 2.85 -8.07 1.93
N GLN A 196 2.46 -7.44 0.82
CA GLN A 196 3.35 -7.23 -0.31
C GLN A 196 3.23 -5.85 -0.93
N PHE A 197 4.29 -5.48 -1.63
CA PHE A 197 4.30 -4.43 -2.63
C PHE A 197 4.46 -5.04 -4.02
N ARG A 198 3.73 -4.49 -5.00
CA ARG A 198 3.89 -4.78 -6.42
C ARG A 198 4.08 -3.50 -7.22
N ALA A 199 5.29 -3.32 -7.74
CA ALA A 199 5.67 -2.25 -8.66
C ALA A 199 4.88 -2.30 -9.98
N SER A 200 4.94 -1.20 -10.72
CA SER A 200 4.25 -1.02 -12.00
C SER A 200 4.64 -2.09 -13.04
N GLN A 201 3.82 -2.21 -14.09
CA GLN A 201 4.07 -3.18 -15.16
C GLN A 201 5.40 -2.93 -15.89
N ALA A 202 5.85 -1.68 -16.02
CA ALA A 202 7.11 -1.34 -16.67
C ALA A 202 8.34 -1.96 -15.96
N VAL A 203 8.29 -2.11 -14.63
CA VAL A 203 9.34 -2.81 -13.88
C VAL A 203 9.33 -4.30 -14.21
N ALA A 204 8.14 -4.89 -14.39
CA ALA A 204 8.00 -6.29 -14.75
C ALA A 204 8.43 -6.60 -16.19
N ASP A 205 8.27 -5.65 -17.10
CA ASP A 205 8.69 -5.79 -18.50
C ASP A 205 10.22 -5.74 -18.63
N SER A 206 10.88 -4.93 -17.82
CA SER A 206 12.34 -4.79 -17.79
C SER A 206 13.07 -5.74 -16.84
N ASN A 207 12.34 -6.38 -15.91
CA ASN A 207 12.93 -7.06 -14.75
C ASN A 207 13.94 -6.14 -14.00
N GLY A 208 13.57 -4.86 -13.89
CA GLY A 208 14.43 -3.77 -13.44
C GLY A 208 14.56 -3.62 -11.93
N ALA A 209 13.85 -4.41 -11.12
CA ALA A 209 13.90 -4.31 -9.67
C ALA A 209 15.26 -4.77 -9.12
N ARG A 210 15.78 -4.02 -8.16
CA ARG A 210 17.00 -4.32 -7.39
C ARG A 210 16.71 -4.17 -5.90
N PHE A 211 17.56 -4.73 -5.04
CA PHE A 211 17.24 -4.87 -3.62
C PHE A 211 18.37 -4.41 -2.70
N LEU A 212 18.00 -3.70 -1.63
CA LEU A 212 18.83 -3.40 -0.46
C LEU A 212 18.40 -4.31 0.69
N ARG A 213 19.38 -4.78 1.44
CA ARG A 213 19.17 -5.68 2.58
C ARG A 213 20.02 -5.22 3.77
N PRO A 214 19.69 -5.65 4.99
CA PRO A 214 20.54 -5.46 6.17
C PRO A 214 21.98 -5.87 5.90
N ALA A 215 22.93 -5.23 6.58
CA ALA A 215 24.36 -5.38 6.31
C ALA A 215 24.90 -6.81 6.53
N ASP A 216 24.21 -7.62 7.33
CA ASP A 216 24.53 -9.03 7.59
C ASP A 216 23.97 -9.99 6.51
N GLN A 217 23.27 -9.46 5.50
CA GLN A 217 22.73 -10.21 4.37
C GLN A 217 23.59 -10.03 3.10
N PRO A 218 23.40 -10.87 2.05
CA PRO A 218 24.08 -10.67 0.77
C PRO A 218 23.75 -9.30 0.15
N GLN A 219 24.79 -8.60 -0.31
CA GLN A 219 24.72 -7.20 -0.77
C GLN A 219 24.57 -7.08 -2.30
N GLU A 220 24.57 -8.20 -3.02
CA GLU A 220 24.23 -8.25 -4.44
C GLU A 220 22.85 -7.64 -4.68
N ARG A 221 22.71 -6.87 -5.76
CA ARG A 221 21.51 -6.05 -5.99
C ARG A 221 20.38 -6.85 -6.61
N GLU A 222 20.68 -7.98 -7.22
CA GLU A 222 19.74 -8.90 -7.85
C GLU A 222 18.83 -9.55 -6.80
N ALA A 223 17.62 -9.92 -7.22
CA ALA A 223 16.66 -10.59 -6.35
C ALA A 223 17.18 -11.97 -5.87
N ILE A 224 17.12 -12.22 -4.56
CA ILE A 224 17.36 -13.55 -3.99
C ILE A 224 16.07 -14.38 -4.14
N GLN A 225 16.02 -15.18 -5.21
CA GLN A 225 14.86 -16.00 -5.56
C GLN A 225 14.95 -17.41 -4.96
N VAL A 226 14.63 -17.52 -3.67
CA VAL A 226 14.56 -18.79 -2.96
C VAL A 226 13.13 -19.29 -2.77
N GLY A 227 12.99 -20.60 -2.54
CA GLY A 227 11.74 -21.26 -2.18
C GLY A 227 11.63 -21.54 -0.68
N ASP A 228 10.60 -22.28 -0.29
CA ASP A 228 10.24 -22.49 1.13
C ASP A 228 10.77 -23.82 1.69
N LYS A 229 11.68 -24.46 0.97
CA LYS A 229 12.31 -25.71 1.39
C LYS A 229 13.48 -25.43 2.34
N GLY A 230 13.75 -26.39 3.23
CA GLY A 230 14.79 -26.30 4.27
C GLY A 230 14.20 -26.08 5.67
N ASP A 231 15.02 -26.32 6.69
CA ASP A 231 14.67 -26.10 8.10
C ASP A 231 15.87 -25.48 8.86
N PRO A 232 15.89 -24.15 9.10
CA PRO A 232 14.91 -23.18 8.60
C PRO A 232 15.02 -22.98 7.08
N PRO A 233 13.94 -22.53 6.40
CA PRO A 233 14.04 -22.10 5.01
C PRO A 233 14.94 -20.85 4.89
N PRO A 234 15.57 -20.61 3.74
CA PRO A 234 16.46 -19.47 3.54
C PRO A 234 15.69 -18.14 3.48
N HIS A 235 16.41 -17.03 3.68
CA HIS A 235 15.93 -15.65 3.49
C HIS A 235 14.68 -15.36 4.36
N ILE A 236 14.90 -15.41 5.68
CA ILE A 236 13.89 -15.23 6.72
C ILE A 236 14.33 -14.17 7.73
N ASN A 237 13.36 -13.52 8.36
CA ASN A 237 13.56 -12.62 9.50
C ASN A 237 14.56 -11.47 9.25
N LEU A 238 14.56 -10.89 8.04
CA LEU A 238 15.46 -9.80 7.68
C LEU A 238 15.14 -8.48 8.42
N ASN A 239 13.97 -8.37 9.07
CA ASN A 239 13.43 -7.14 9.69
C ASN A 239 13.06 -6.05 8.68
N TRP A 240 13.92 -5.77 7.71
CA TRP A 240 13.62 -4.87 6.60
C TRP A 240 14.33 -5.31 5.32
N PHE A 241 13.83 -4.80 4.20
CA PHE A 241 14.48 -4.80 2.89
C PHE A 241 13.90 -3.65 2.06
N ALA A 242 14.57 -3.25 1.00
CA ALA A 242 14.04 -2.22 0.10
C ALA A 242 14.18 -2.63 -1.36
N GLU A 243 13.21 -2.26 -2.17
CA GLU A 243 13.22 -2.43 -3.62
C GLU A 243 13.52 -1.08 -4.29
N THR A 244 14.47 -1.06 -5.22
CA THR A 244 14.82 0.11 -6.05
C THR A 244 14.56 -0.21 -7.51
N PHE A 245 13.94 0.72 -8.22
CA PHE A 245 13.56 0.55 -9.63
C PHE A 245 13.46 1.91 -10.34
N LYS A 246 13.34 1.88 -11.66
CA LYS A 246 13.13 3.08 -12.49
C LYS A 246 11.78 3.05 -13.18
N LEU A 247 11.17 4.22 -13.33
CA LEU A 247 10.07 4.49 -14.26
C LEU A 247 10.45 5.71 -15.09
N GLY A 248 10.62 5.49 -16.40
CA GLY A 248 11.32 6.46 -17.25
C GLY A 248 12.73 6.73 -16.71
N ASP A 249 13.08 8.02 -16.60
CA ASP A 249 14.38 8.45 -16.07
C ASP A 249 14.42 8.56 -14.54
N GLN A 250 13.26 8.46 -13.89
CA GLN A 250 13.14 8.64 -12.45
C GLN A 250 13.41 7.33 -11.70
N ARG A 251 14.23 7.41 -10.65
CA ARG A 251 14.46 6.30 -9.71
C ARG A 251 13.57 6.44 -8.49
N TYR A 252 13.09 5.31 -8.01
CA TYR A 252 12.33 5.17 -6.77
C TYR A 252 12.95 4.08 -5.91
N THR A 253 12.90 4.27 -4.60
CA THR A 253 13.19 3.23 -3.60
C THR A 253 11.98 3.08 -2.69
N VAL A 254 11.55 1.83 -2.47
CA VAL A 254 10.48 1.46 -1.57
C VAL A 254 11.08 0.60 -0.47
N GLU A 255 11.21 1.17 0.73
CA GLU A 255 11.63 0.47 1.93
C GLU A 255 10.44 -0.23 2.55
N TYR A 256 10.63 -1.44 3.07
CA TYR A 256 9.61 -2.25 3.72
C TYR A 256 10.14 -2.69 5.08
N PHE A 257 9.48 -2.29 6.14
CA PHE A 257 9.82 -2.59 7.53
C PHE A 257 8.79 -3.55 8.13
N ASP A 258 9.28 -4.70 8.58
CA ASP A 258 8.54 -5.76 9.25
C ASP A 258 8.59 -5.50 10.77
N ASN A 259 7.44 -5.42 11.45
CA ASN A 259 7.46 -5.31 12.90
C ASN A 259 8.06 -6.61 13.51
N PRO A 260 9.05 -6.53 14.42
CA PRO A 260 9.67 -7.70 15.05
C PRO A 260 8.68 -8.66 15.72
N ASN A 261 7.53 -8.15 16.19
CA ASN A 261 6.50 -8.91 16.89
C ASN A 261 5.58 -9.72 15.96
N LEU A 262 5.72 -9.59 14.64
CA LEU A 262 4.99 -10.42 13.69
C LEU A 262 5.36 -11.91 13.85
N PRO A 263 4.46 -12.85 13.56
CA PRO A 263 4.76 -14.28 13.65
C PRO A 263 6.02 -14.68 12.85
N LYS A 264 6.79 -15.61 13.41
CA LYS A 264 8.08 -16.05 12.87
C LYS A 264 8.09 -17.56 12.56
N PRO A 265 8.94 -18.02 11.62
CA PRO A 265 9.79 -17.21 10.76
C PRO A 265 8.96 -16.41 9.73
N ALA A 266 9.32 -15.15 9.53
CA ALA A 266 8.83 -14.34 8.43
C ALA A 266 9.72 -14.62 7.21
N LEU A 267 9.15 -15.19 6.15
CA LEU A 267 9.80 -15.50 4.89
C LEU A 267 9.73 -14.28 3.99
N PHE A 268 10.91 -13.78 3.60
CA PHE A 268 11.04 -12.64 2.71
C PHE A 268 11.07 -13.16 1.28
N SER A 269 10.50 -12.41 0.35
CA SER A 269 10.52 -12.75 -1.06
C SER A 269 10.79 -11.52 -1.88
N GLU A 270 11.65 -11.69 -2.88
CA GLU A 270 12.04 -10.67 -3.83
C GLU A 270 11.85 -11.21 -5.24
N ARG A 271 11.42 -10.37 -6.17
CA ARG A 271 11.23 -10.76 -7.57
C ARG A 271 11.72 -9.64 -8.47
N PRO A 272 12.49 -9.97 -9.52
CA PRO A 272 13.06 -8.95 -10.40
C PRO A 272 11.98 -8.16 -11.17
N TYR A 273 10.76 -8.69 -11.24
CA TYR A 273 9.60 -8.01 -11.82
C TYR A 273 8.91 -7.02 -10.88
N GLY A 274 9.55 -6.65 -9.76
CA GLY A 274 9.05 -5.63 -8.83
C GLY A 274 8.00 -6.14 -7.85
N ARG A 275 8.12 -7.39 -7.37
CA ARG A 275 7.28 -7.88 -6.27
C ARG A 275 8.16 -8.24 -5.10
N PHE A 276 7.85 -7.69 -3.94
CA PHE A 276 8.47 -8.08 -2.70
C PHE A 276 7.52 -7.95 -1.51
N GLY A 277 7.80 -8.69 -0.44
CA GLY A 277 6.98 -8.69 0.78
C GLY A 277 7.36 -9.82 1.74
N THR A 278 6.70 -9.84 2.89
CA THR A 278 6.91 -10.87 3.92
C THR A 278 5.68 -11.74 4.11
N PHE A 279 5.92 -13.02 4.37
CA PHE A 279 4.91 -14.04 4.66
C PHE A 279 5.28 -14.80 5.92
N PHE A 280 4.29 -15.19 6.72
CA PHE A 280 4.46 -16.14 7.81
C PHE A 280 3.22 -17.02 7.93
N LYS A 281 3.40 -18.14 8.64
CA LYS A 281 2.32 -19.04 9.02
C LYS A 281 1.85 -18.68 10.42
N THR A 282 0.54 -18.65 10.63
CA THR A 282 -0.03 -18.37 11.96
C THR A 282 -1.47 -18.88 12.05
N THR A 283 -2.03 -18.85 13.25
CA THR A 283 -3.46 -19.06 13.48
C THR A 283 -4.09 -17.80 14.07
N LEU A 284 -5.40 -17.65 13.88
CA LEU A 284 -6.19 -16.58 14.50
C LEU A 284 -7.59 -17.08 14.86
N THR A 285 -8.20 -16.45 15.86
CA THR A 285 -9.61 -16.65 16.25
C THR A 285 -10.29 -15.29 16.37
N ALA A 286 -11.56 -15.24 16.79
CA ALA A 286 -12.20 -13.97 17.14
C ALA A 286 -11.52 -13.31 18.35
N ASP A 287 -11.19 -14.09 19.40
CA ASP A 287 -10.59 -13.58 20.65
C ASP A 287 -9.08 -13.38 20.56
N LYS A 288 -8.42 -14.02 19.59
CA LYS A 288 -6.98 -13.89 19.31
C LYS A 288 -6.78 -13.45 17.86
N PRO A 289 -7.05 -12.17 17.55
CA PRO A 289 -6.86 -11.63 16.21
C PRO A 289 -5.37 -11.60 15.84
N LEU A 290 -5.09 -11.67 14.55
CA LEU A 290 -3.77 -11.37 14.03
C LEU A 290 -3.65 -9.87 13.80
N GLU A 291 -2.74 -9.22 14.52
CA GLU A 291 -2.38 -7.82 14.30
C GLU A 291 -1.06 -7.74 13.54
N MET A 292 -1.04 -6.94 12.48
CA MET A 292 0.15 -6.75 11.66
C MET A 292 0.41 -5.27 11.43
N ASN A 293 1.64 -4.87 11.74
CA ASN A 293 2.11 -3.51 11.59
C ASN A 293 3.33 -3.50 10.68
N TYR A 294 3.30 -2.67 9.66
CA TYR A 294 4.38 -2.47 8.71
C TYR A 294 4.58 -0.98 8.49
N ARG A 295 5.80 -0.61 8.13
CA ARG A 295 6.09 0.72 7.57
C ARG A 295 6.66 0.57 6.17
N VAL A 296 6.16 1.37 5.26
CA VAL A 296 6.71 1.52 3.92
C VAL A 296 7.22 2.94 3.77
N VAL A 297 8.46 3.13 3.29
CA VAL A 297 8.99 4.46 2.97
C VAL A 297 9.24 4.53 1.48
N VAL A 298 8.69 5.54 0.82
CA VAL A 298 8.82 5.74 -0.62
C VAL A 298 9.72 6.95 -0.82
N THR A 299 10.86 6.74 -1.47
CA THR A 299 11.83 7.79 -1.77
C THR A 299 11.96 7.92 -3.28
N GLU A 300 11.88 9.15 -3.78
CA GLU A 300 12.12 9.49 -5.17
C GLU A 300 13.51 10.13 -5.30
N GLY A 301 14.34 9.63 -6.21
CA GLY A 301 15.68 10.17 -6.47
C GLY A 301 16.80 9.20 -6.14
N ASP A 302 17.86 9.73 -5.50
CA ASP A 302 19.03 8.94 -5.16
C ASP A 302 18.70 7.78 -4.24
N GLU A 303 19.37 6.67 -4.48
CA GLU A 303 19.19 5.47 -3.70
C GLU A 303 19.79 5.65 -2.30
N PRO A 304 19.01 5.38 -1.23
CA PRO A 304 19.52 5.48 0.14
C PRO A 304 20.60 4.41 0.42
N SER A 305 21.53 4.73 1.31
CA SER A 305 22.50 3.74 1.80
C SER A 305 21.82 2.72 2.72
N VAL A 306 22.37 1.51 2.78
CA VAL A 306 21.96 0.46 3.74
C VAL A 306 21.94 0.97 5.18
N SER A 307 22.95 1.75 5.58
CA SER A 307 23.00 2.34 6.93
C SER A 307 21.85 3.33 7.17
N SER A 308 21.51 4.15 6.19
CA SER A 308 20.41 5.11 6.34
C SER A 308 19.04 4.43 6.47
N ILE A 309 18.85 3.29 5.80
CA ILE A 309 17.62 2.49 5.94
C ILE A 309 17.59 1.85 7.34
N GLN A 310 18.71 1.31 7.81
CA GLN A 310 18.82 0.76 9.15
C GLN A 310 18.50 1.83 10.21
N ASP A 311 19.04 3.04 10.09
CA ASP A 311 18.75 4.14 11.03
C ASP A 311 17.26 4.50 11.05
N ARG A 312 16.59 4.51 9.89
CA ARG A 312 15.14 4.73 9.79
C ARG A 312 14.34 3.59 10.41
N TYR A 313 14.75 2.34 10.20
CA TYR A 313 14.13 1.18 10.83
C TYR A 313 14.26 1.23 12.36
N ASP A 314 15.46 1.51 12.88
CA ASP A 314 15.72 1.63 14.32
C ASP A 314 14.96 2.82 14.95
N ALA A 315 14.80 3.91 14.21
CA ALA A 315 13.95 5.02 14.62
C ALA A 315 12.47 4.62 14.68
N TRP A 316 11.97 3.86 13.69
CA TRP A 316 10.61 3.34 13.71
C TRP A 316 10.36 2.38 14.87
N LEU A 317 11.30 1.49 15.19
CA LEU A 317 11.18 0.57 16.33
C LEU A 317 10.94 1.29 17.66
N LYS A 318 11.45 2.52 17.83
CA LYS A 318 11.20 3.33 19.02
C LYS A 318 9.77 3.89 19.09
N THR A 319 9.03 3.86 17.99
CA THR A 319 7.66 4.38 17.88
C THR A 319 6.60 3.29 18.08
N ILE A 320 6.95 2.03 17.84
CA ILE A 320 6.06 0.89 18.03
C ILE A 320 6.34 0.26 19.40
N LYS A 321 5.31 0.21 20.26
CA LYS A 321 5.38 -0.43 21.58
C LYS A 321 5.07 -1.91 21.48
#